data_AF-A0A7J3XUS0-F1
#
_entry.id   AF-A0A7J3XUS0-F1
#
_cell.length_a   1.000
_cell.length_b   1.000
_cell.length_c   1.000
_cell.angle_alpha   90.00
_cell.angle_beta   90.00
_cell.angle_gamma   90.00
#
_symmetry.space_group_name_H-M   'P 1'
#
loop_
_entity.id
_entity.type
_entity.pdbx_description
1 polymer ?
#
loop_
_entity_poly.entity_id
_entity_poly.type
_entity_poly.pdbx_seq_one_letter_code
_entity_poly.pdbx_strand_id
1 'polypeptide(L)' 'MLLIFAGFALIALALLSSAGGRAAGGGVVLLGPLPIVFGSSVKMAKVALLLALVLASLAVLLALCWAP' A
#
# COMPACT_ATOMS: atom_id res chain seq x y z
N MET A 1 1.19 -27.37 -14.56
CA MET A 1 1.67 -27.58 -13.17
C MET A 1 3.13 -27.18 -13.02
N LEU A 2 4.06 -27.69 -13.84
CA LEU A 2 5.49 -27.35 -13.75
C LEU A 2 5.77 -25.84 -13.82
N LEU A 3 5.09 -25.10 -14.70
CA LEU A 3 5.26 -23.64 -14.84
C LEU A 3 4.81 -22.86 -13.60
N ILE A 4 3.76 -23.33 -12.91
CA ILE A 4 3.26 -22.71 -11.68
C ILE A 4 4.27 -22.90 -10.56
N PHE A 5 4.82 -24.11 -10.43
CA PHE A 5 5.87 -24.41 -9.45
C PHE A 5 7.16 -23.63 -9.73
N ALA A 6 7.58 -23.54 -10.99
CA ALA A 6 8.74 -22.74 -11.38
C ALA A 6 8.55 -21.25 -11.08
N GLY A 7 7.37 -20.70 -11.38
CA GLY A 7 7.02 -19.32 -11.07
C GLY A 7 7.01 -19.05 -9.56
N PHE A 8 6.41 -19.95 -8.78
CA PHE A 8 6.40 -19.84 -7.32
C PHE A 8 7.82 -19.92 -6.73
N ALA A 9 8.65 -20.85 -7.21
CA ALA A 9 10.04 -21.00 -6.76
C ALA A 9 10.88 -19.75 -7.07
N LEU A 10 10.70 -19.14 -8.25
CA LEU A 10 11.36 -17.88 -8.62
C LEU A 10 10.97 -16.72 -7.70
N ILE A 11 9.67 -16.56 -7.43
CA ILE A 11 9.17 -15.51 -6.52
C ILE A 11 9.71 -15.74 -5.10
N ALA A 12 9.67 -16.97 -4.59
CA ALA A 12 10.18 -17.29 -3.27
C ALA A 12 11.68 -16.97 -3.14
N LEU A 13 12.50 -17.37 -4.13
CA LEU A 13 13.94 -17.10 -4.11
C LEU A 13 14.24 -15.59 -4.19
N ALA A 14 13.47 -14.84 -4.98
CA ALA A 14 13.60 -13.39 -5.07
C ALA A 14 13.28 -12.69 -3.73
N LEU A 15 12.23 -13.14 -3.04
CA LEU A 15 11.85 -12.60 -1.72
C LEU A 15 12.92 -12.89 -0.65
N LEU A 16 13.47 -14.11 -0.63
CA LEU A 16 14.56 -14.50 0.27
C LEU A 16 15.82 -13.67 0.01
N SER A 17 16.16 -13.42 -1.25
CA SER A 17 17.30 -12.59 -1.63
C SER A 17 17.11 -11.11 -1.22
N SER A 18 15.88 -10.61 -1.24
CA SER A 18 15.55 -9.22 -0.87
C SER A 18 15.40 -8.98 0.64
N ALA A 19 15.45 -10.03 1.47
CA ALA A 19 15.12 -9.93 2.90
C ALA A 19 16.16 -9.14 3.75
N GLY A 20 17.32 -8.81 3.19
CA GLY A 20 18.40 -8.09 3.90
C GLY A 20 18.29 -6.56 3.90
N GLY A 21 17.36 -5.96 3.15
CA GLY A 21 17.22 -4.51 3.05
C GLY A 21 16.38 -3.90 4.17
N ARG A 22 16.84 -2.81 4.81
CA ARG A 22 15.98 -1.96 5.64
C ARG A 22 14.93 -1.30 4.75
N ALA A 23 13.79 -1.96 4.54
CA ALA A 23 12.70 -1.41 3.75
C ALA A 23 12.10 -0.19 4.48
N ALA A 24 12.30 0.99 3.89
CA ALA A 24 11.63 2.21 4.34
C ALA A 24 10.17 2.15 3.88
N GLY A 25 9.31 1.60 4.74
CA GLY A 25 7.87 1.49 4.50
C GLY A 25 7.07 2.63 5.13
N GLY A 26 5.83 2.80 4.67
CA GLY A 26 4.81 3.63 5.29
C GLY A 26 3.43 3.18 4.82
N GLY A 27 2.39 3.50 5.58
CA GLY A 27 1.02 3.07 5.30
C GLY A 27 0.00 3.95 6.00
N VAL A 28 -1.26 3.81 5.60
CA VAL A 28 -2.39 4.54 6.21
C VAL A 28 -3.51 3.57 6.52
N VAL A 29 -4.06 3.67 7.73
CA VAL A 29 -5.28 2.97 8.15
C VAL A 29 -6.40 3.99 8.16
N LEU A 30 -7.45 3.74 7.38
CA LEU A 30 -8.64 4.59 7.34
C LEU A 30 -9.66 4.09 8.36
N LEU A 31 -9.84 4.82 9.46
CA LEU A 31 -10.88 4.57 10.46
C LEU A 31 -12.06 5.50 10.15
N GLY A 32 -12.96 5.02 9.29
CA GLY A 32 -13.96 5.88 8.67
C GLY A 32 -13.29 6.99 7.84
N PRO A 33 -13.74 8.25 7.94
CA PRO A 33 -13.11 9.37 7.23
C PRO A 33 -11.77 9.80 7.84
N LEU A 34 -11.36 9.24 9.00
CA LEU A 34 -10.17 9.67 9.72
C LEU A 34 -8.95 8.80 9.37
N PRO A 35 -7.92 9.34 8.69
CA PRO A 35 -6.72 8.58 8.34
C PRO A 35 -5.70 8.56 9.48
N ILE A 36 -5.18 7.37 9.83
CA ILE A 36 -4.03 7.18 10.72
C ILE A 36 -2.81 6.78 9.89
N VAL A 37 -1.76 7.60 9.94
CA VAL A 37 -0.60 7.48 9.05
C VAL A 37 0.62 6.97 9.79
N PHE A 38 1.27 5.96 9.23
CA PHE A 38 2.50 5.38 9.73
C PHE A 38 3.61 5.49 8.68
N GLY A 39 4.83 5.77 9.12
CA GLY A 39 5.96 5.88 8.22
C GLY A 39 7.28 5.67 8.95
N SER A 40 8.19 4.94 8.31
CA SER A 40 9.59 4.80 8.71
C SER A 40 10.36 6.13 8.72
N SER A 41 9.81 7.17 8.08
CA SER A 41 10.33 8.54 8.13
C SER A 41 9.20 9.55 7.93
N VAL A 42 9.43 10.80 8.32
CA VAL A 42 8.49 11.92 8.10
C VAL A 42 8.15 12.08 6.62
N LYS A 43 9.12 11.84 5.72
CA LYS A 43 8.90 11.90 4.27
C LYS A 43 7.90 10.83 3.82
N MET A 44 8.08 9.59 4.28
CA MET A 44 7.17 8.49 3.95
C MET A 44 5.78 8.70 4.54
N ALA A 45 5.69 9.21 5.77
CA ALA A 45 4.40 9.55 6.36
C ALA A 45 3.67 10.63 5.55
N LYS A 46 4.36 11.70 5.10
CA LYS A 46 3.75 12.73 4.24
C LYS A 46 3.24 12.17 2.91
N VAL A 47 4.02 11.31 2.26
CA VAL A 47 3.60 10.67 1.00
C VAL A 47 2.39 9.76 1.22
N ALA A 48 2.42 8.93 2.27
CA ALA A 48 1.32 8.03 2.61
C ALA A 48 0.03 8.82 2.93
N LEU A 49 0.13 9.91 3.69
CA LEU A 49 -0.99 10.80 3.99
C LEU A 49 -1.59 11.42 2.72
N LEU A 50 -0.75 11.96 1.85
CA LEU A 50 -1.20 12.61 0.61
C LEU A 50 -1.92 11.60 -0.29
N LEU A 51 -1.33 10.41 -0.45
CA LEU A 51 -1.92 9.33 -1.23
C LEU A 51 -3.28 8.91 -0.66
N ALA A 52 -3.37 8.72 0.66
CA ALA A 52 -4.61 8.36 1.32
C ALA A 52 -5.68 9.44 1.18
N LEU A 53 -5.32 10.72 1.27
CA LEU A 53 -6.29 11.81 1.11
C LEU A 53 -6.83 11.89 -0.32
N VAL A 54 -5.96 11.71 -1.32
CA VAL A 54 -6.36 11.67 -2.74
C VAL A 54 -7.27 10.47 -3.01
N LEU A 55 -6.90 9.28 -2.54
CA LEU A 55 -7.74 8.08 -2.73
C LEU A 55 -9.05 8.17 -1.95
N ALA A 56 -9.04 8.65 -0.71
CA ALA A 56 -10.25 8.79 0.10
C ALA A 56 -11.21 9.82 -0.50
N SER A 57 -10.70 10.97 -0.94
CA SER A 57 -11.52 11.97 -1.63
C SER A 57 -12.08 11.43 -2.94
N LEU A 58 -11.27 10.74 -3.75
CA LEU A 58 -11.75 10.08 -4.96
C LEU A 58 -12.84 9.04 -4.67
N ALA A 59 -12.66 8.21 -3.64
CA ALA A 59 -13.64 7.21 -3.23
C ALA A 59 -14.95 7.84 -2.78
N VAL A 60 -14.89 8.93 -2.01
CA VAL A 60 -16.09 9.69 -1.58
C VAL A 60 -16.77 10.34 -2.79
N LEU A 61 -16.02 10.95 -3.70
CA LEU A 61 -16.57 11.55 -4.91
C LEU A 61 -17.24 10.50 -5.81
N LEU A 62 -16.63 9.33 -5.97
CA LEU A 62 -17.22 8.22 -6.70
C LEU A 62 -18.50 7.73 -6.01
N ALA A 63 -18.49 7.58 -4.69
CA ALA A 63 -19.67 7.17 -3.94
C ALA A 63 -20.81 8.19 -4.04
N LEU A 64 -20.50 9.50 -4.04
CA LEU A 64 -21.49 10.57 -4.22
C LEU A 64 -21.97 10.68 -5.68
N CYS A 65 -21.09 10.44 -6.66
CA CYS A 65 -21.44 10.44 -8.08
C CYS A 65 -22.33 9.25 -8.47
N TRP A 66 -22.13 8.10 -7.80
CA TRP A 66 -22.98 6.91 -7.94
C TRP A 66 -24.18 6.89 -6.99
N ALA A 67 -24.33 7.87 -6.10
CA ALA A 67 -25.51 7.99 -5.26
C ALA A 67 -26.69 8.49 -6.13
N PRO A 68 -27.84 7.79 -6.12
CA PRO A 68 -29.03 8.20 -6.87
C PRO A 68 -29.67 9.49 -6.34
#